data_AF-A0A938NSB0-F1
#
_entry.id   AF-A0A938NSB0-F1
#
_cell.length_a   1.000
_cell.length_b   1.000
_cell.length_c   1.000
_cell.angle_alpha   90.00
_cell.angle_beta   90.00
_cell.angle_gamma   90.00
#
_symmetry.space_group_name_H-M   'P 1'
#
loop_
_entity.id
_entity.type
_entity.pdbx_description
1 polymer ?
#
loop_
_entity_poly.entity_id
_entity_poly.type
_entity_poly.pdbx_seq_one_letter_code
_entity_poly.pdbx_strand_id
1 'polypeptide(L)'
;VGRTADVDAEEAARIADVDAEEARATAAEGVLTANLAQEVLDRTADVDAEEAARIADVDAEEAARIADVDAEEAARIADVNAEETARIADVDAEEARAISEEGRIEDKVDQEVADRTELIKSAGTNVDGNQIVHIGDNSLVTQELGGQQLLSAQDGLANPIDIRVTGGSNLIVDGNTTVGGDLDVAGDAQFDQDVNIDGRLDVADDVYVAGNPIGLQSQLNSQAATLAQHGNTLRSHGKQIDQNTRGIAMTAALTHTTVLPGMKNALDVSAAYFDGEEGLAFSYSRRISENVQLNTAAGSTADFEEGVVRVGVGVQW
;
A
#
# COMPACT_ATOMS: atom_id res chain seq x y z
N VAL A 1 24.42 42.19 -173.66
CA VAL A 1 25.56 41.30 -173.36
C VAL A 1 26.49 41.91 -172.30
N GLY A 2 26.92 43.19 -172.40
CA GLY A 2 27.77 43.82 -171.37
C GLY A 2 27.12 44.07 -170.00
N ARG A 3 25.94 44.72 -169.96
CA ARG A 3 25.27 45.10 -168.69
C ARG A 3 24.82 43.92 -167.81
N THR A 4 24.63 42.75 -168.40
CA THR A 4 24.29 41.52 -167.66
C THR A 4 25.52 40.99 -166.94
N ALA A 5 26.69 40.97 -167.59
CA ALA A 5 27.94 40.54 -166.99
C ALA A 5 28.42 41.46 -165.84
N ASP A 6 28.16 42.78 -165.93
CA ASP A 6 28.50 43.72 -164.85
C ASP A 6 27.60 43.54 -163.61
N VAL A 7 26.30 43.26 -163.82
CA VAL A 7 25.36 42.95 -162.73
C VAL A 7 25.68 41.61 -162.09
N ASP A 8 26.02 40.59 -162.89
CA ASP A 8 26.44 39.28 -162.39
C ASP A 8 27.73 39.40 -161.52
N ALA A 9 28.66 40.29 -161.88
CA ALA A 9 29.87 40.56 -161.10
C ALA A 9 29.60 41.35 -159.81
N GLU A 10 28.69 42.34 -159.84
CA GLU A 10 28.24 43.08 -158.65
C GLU A 10 27.49 42.16 -157.68
N GLU A 11 26.62 41.30 -158.20
CA GLU A 11 25.87 40.31 -157.41
C GLU A 11 26.84 39.33 -156.75
N ALA A 12 27.83 38.81 -157.49
CA ALA A 12 28.88 37.96 -156.92
C ALA A 12 29.72 38.67 -155.83
N ALA A 13 30.05 39.95 -156.01
CA ALA A 13 30.79 40.73 -155.02
C ALA A 13 29.95 40.97 -153.75
N ARG A 14 28.67 41.31 -153.88
CA ARG A 14 27.76 41.49 -152.74
C ARG A 14 27.49 40.18 -152.00
N ILE A 15 27.39 39.07 -152.72
CA ILE A 15 27.31 37.73 -152.13
C ILE A 15 28.60 37.46 -151.32
N ALA A 16 29.77 37.70 -151.90
CA ALA A 16 31.05 37.50 -151.20
C ALA A 16 31.19 38.39 -149.94
N ASP A 17 30.77 39.65 -150.01
CA ASP A 17 30.78 40.56 -148.84
C ASP A 17 29.80 40.09 -147.75
N VAL A 18 28.60 39.65 -148.14
CA VAL A 18 27.60 39.12 -147.19
C VAL A 18 28.08 37.81 -146.58
N ASP A 19 28.65 36.90 -147.37
CA ASP A 19 29.23 35.64 -146.89
C ASP A 19 30.37 35.92 -145.89
N ALA A 20 31.20 36.93 -146.15
CA ALA A 20 32.26 37.35 -145.25
C ALA A 20 31.72 37.96 -143.93
N GLU A 21 30.65 38.76 -144.01
CA GLU A 21 29.99 39.34 -142.83
C GLU A 21 29.25 38.28 -142.02
N GLU A 22 28.56 37.33 -142.65
CA GLU A 22 27.92 36.19 -142.00
C GLU A 22 28.95 35.32 -141.28
N ALA A 23 30.09 35.07 -141.91
CA ALA A 23 31.22 34.39 -141.27
C ALA A 23 31.75 35.16 -140.06
N ARG A 24 31.89 36.49 -140.16
CA ARG A 24 32.34 37.36 -139.05
C ARG A 24 31.33 37.38 -137.91
N ALA A 25 30.04 37.49 -138.20
CA ALA A 25 28.95 37.49 -137.22
C ALA A 25 28.88 36.14 -136.50
N THR A 26 28.91 35.03 -137.25
CA THR A 26 28.93 33.67 -136.70
C THR A 26 30.15 33.46 -135.80
N ALA A 27 31.33 33.93 -136.20
CA ALA A 27 32.53 33.85 -135.38
C ALA A 27 32.40 34.68 -134.09
N ALA A 28 31.86 35.90 -134.17
CA ALA A 28 31.64 36.75 -133.00
C ALA A 28 30.59 36.17 -132.03
N GLU A 29 29.49 35.61 -132.56
CA GLU A 29 28.48 34.91 -131.77
C GLU A 29 29.05 33.66 -131.11
N GLY A 30 29.91 32.92 -131.80
CA GLY A 30 30.66 31.80 -131.24
C GLY A 30 31.53 32.23 -130.05
N VAL A 31 32.25 33.34 -130.18
CA VAL A 31 33.05 33.92 -129.09
C VAL A 31 32.19 34.38 -127.92
N LEU A 32 31.08 35.09 -128.16
CA LEU A 32 30.19 35.54 -127.09
C LEU A 32 29.54 34.37 -126.36
N THR A 33 29.12 33.34 -127.09
CA THR A 33 28.56 32.11 -126.53
C THR A 33 29.60 31.39 -125.67
N ALA A 34 30.85 31.30 -126.13
CA ALA A 34 31.93 30.72 -125.35
C ALA A 34 32.24 31.53 -124.08
N ASN A 35 32.29 32.86 -124.17
CA ASN A 35 32.54 33.73 -123.02
C ASN A 35 31.39 33.66 -121.99
N LEU A 36 30.14 33.63 -122.46
CA LEU A 36 28.98 33.49 -121.57
C LEU A 36 28.97 32.12 -120.90
N ALA A 37 29.32 31.06 -121.63
CA ALA A 37 29.47 29.73 -121.05
C ALA A 37 30.56 29.71 -119.98
N GLN A 38 31.69 30.37 -120.22
CA GLN A 38 32.77 30.49 -119.23
C GLN A 38 32.33 31.32 -118.01
N GLU A 39 31.68 32.46 -118.21
CA GLU A 39 31.15 33.29 -117.11
C GLU A 39 30.14 32.52 -116.24
N VAL A 40 29.29 31.69 -116.85
CA VAL A 40 28.36 30.82 -116.11
C VAL A 40 29.13 29.78 -115.29
N LEU A 41 30.19 29.18 -115.84
CA LEU A 41 31.05 28.26 -115.11
C LEU A 41 31.75 28.96 -113.93
N ASP A 42 32.32 30.13 -114.16
CA ASP A 42 33.05 30.90 -113.15
C ASP A 42 32.11 31.33 -112.01
N ARG A 43 30.93 31.88 -112.34
CA ARG A 43 29.93 32.27 -111.32
C ARG A 43 29.36 31.10 -110.55
N THR A 44 29.22 29.94 -111.19
CA THR A 44 28.78 28.72 -110.49
C THR A 44 29.86 28.30 -109.49
N ALA A 45 31.12 28.29 -109.91
CA ALA A 45 32.25 27.95 -109.05
C ALA A 45 32.41 28.93 -107.86
N ASP A 46 32.24 30.23 -108.11
CA ASP A 46 32.29 31.26 -107.06
C ASP A 46 31.15 31.08 -106.03
N VAL A 47 29.92 30.82 -106.49
CA VAL A 47 28.76 30.58 -105.60
C VAL A 47 28.94 29.28 -104.82
N ASP A 48 29.40 28.21 -105.47
CA ASP A 48 29.68 26.93 -104.80
C ASP A 48 30.75 27.10 -103.71
N ALA A 49 31.78 27.91 -103.98
CA ALA A 49 32.83 28.23 -103.02
C ALA A 49 32.30 29.07 -101.84
N GLU A 50 31.48 30.08 -102.11
CA GLU A 50 30.85 30.90 -101.06
C GLU A 50 29.88 30.09 -100.20
N GLU A 51 29.06 29.24 -100.81
CA GLU A 51 28.12 28.36 -100.10
C GLU A 51 28.88 27.36 -99.22
N ALA A 52 29.95 26.74 -99.74
CA ALA A 52 30.80 25.86 -98.95
C ALA A 52 31.46 26.59 -97.77
N ALA A 53 31.91 27.83 -97.95
CA ALA A 53 32.49 28.63 -96.87
C ALA A 53 31.45 28.98 -95.80
N ARG A 54 30.24 29.41 -96.19
CA ARG A 54 29.16 29.72 -95.24
C ARG A 54 28.68 28.50 -94.46
N ILE A 55 28.62 27.34 -95.09
CA ILE A 55 28.31 26.08 -94.41
C ILE A 55 29.40 25.77 -93.37
N ALA A 56 30.67 25.87 -93.75
CA ALA A 56 31.78 25.61 -92.83
C ALA A 56 31.80 26.55 -91.61
N ASP A 57 31.50 27.83 -91.81
CA ASP A 57 31.39 28.80 -90.71
C ASP A 57 30.25 28.46 -89.75
N VAL A 58 29.06 28.11 -90.29
CA VAL A 58 27.91 27.70 -89.47
C VAL A 58 28.18 26.39 -88.73
N ASP A 59 28.79 25.40 -89.37
CA ASP A 59 29.17 24.14 -88.74
C ASP A 59 30.16 24.37 -87.60
N ALA A 60 31.12 25.29 -87.78
CA ALA A 60 32.07 25.66 -86.74
C ALA A 60 31.40 26.37 -85.56
N GLU A 61 30.45 27.29 -85.83
CA GLU A 61 29.68 27.97 -84.79
C GLU A 61 28.78 26.99 -84.02
N GLU A 62 28.09 26.08 -84.72
CA GLU A 62 27.23 25.07 -84.11
C GLU A 62 28.04 24.09 -83.25
N ALA A 63 29.20 23.64 -83.73
CA ALA A 63 30.12 22.82 -82.96
C ALA A 63 30.61 23.52 -81.68
N ALA A 64 30.90 24.83 -81.74
CA ALA A 64 31.29 25.62 -80.57
C ALA A 64 30.15 25.74 -79.55
N ARG A 65 28.92 26.03 -80.02
CA ARG A 65 27.74 26.12 -79.13
C ARG A 65 27.41 24.79 -78.46
N ILE A 66 27.55 23.67 -79.17
CA ILE A 66 27.38 22.33 -78.59
C ILE A 66 28.42 22.10 -77.50
N ALA A 67 29.69 22.40 -77.77
CA ALA A 67 30.77 22.23 -76.79
C ALA A 67 30.57 23.09 -75.52
N ASP A 68 30.08 24.32 -75.65
CA ASP A 68 29.77 25.19 -74.52
C ASP A 68 28.62 24.62 -73.67
N VAL A 69 27.54 24.14 -74.31
CA VAL A 69 26.41 23.50 -73.63
C VAL A 69 26.83 22.20 -72.93
N ASP A 70 27.63 21.36 -73.59
CA ASP A 70 28.16 20.12 -73.02
C ASP A 70 29.03 20.41 -71.78
N ALA A 71 29.84 21.48 -71.83
CA ALA A 71 30.66 21.91 -70.70
C ALA A 71 29.80 22.43 -69.53
N GLU A 72 28.77 23.22 -69.81
CA GLU A 72 27.83 23.70 -68.78
C GLU A 72 27.05 22.53 -68.15
N GLU A 73 26.56 21.60 -68.96
CA GLU A 73 25.83 20.43 -68.48
C GLU A 73 26.73 19.52 -67.62
N ALA A 74 27.97 19.30 -68.06
CA ALA A 74 28.96 18.56 -67.27
C ALA A 74 29.26 19.23 -65.92
N ALA A 75 29.37 20.57 -65.88
CA ALA A 75 29.59 21.31 -64.64
C ALA A 75 28.38 21.21 -63.69
N ARG A 76 27.15 21.38 -64.21
CA ARG A 76 25.93 21.24 -63.40
C ARG A 76 25.74 19.84 -62.84
N ILE A 77 26.07 18.81 -63.62
CA ILE A 77 26.05 17.42 -63.15
C ILE A 77 27.08 17.22 -62.03
N ALA A 78 28.29 17.77 -62.18
CA ALA A 78 29.33 17.68 -61.16
C ALA A 78 28.92 18.35 -59.84
N ASP A 79 28.31 19.53 -59.91
CA ASP A 79 27.82 20.25 -58.73
C ASP A 79 26.71 19.46 -58.01
N VAL A 80 25.72 18.94 -58.74
CA VAL A 80 24.64 18.12 -58.18
C VAL A 80 25.19 16.84 -57.55
N ASN A 81 26.14 16.16 -58.20
CA ASN A 81 26.77 14.96 -57.64
C ASN A 81 27.55 15.27 -56.35
N ALA A 82 28.21 16.43 -56.28
CA ALA A 82 28.92 16.87 -55.08
C ALA A 82 27.95 17.17 -53.94
N GLU A 83 26.83 17.84 -54.22
CA GLU A 83 25.78 18.10 -53.23
C GLU A 83 25.11 16.80 -52.75
N GLU A 84 24.79 15.89 -53.66
CA GLU A 84 24.21 14.58 -53.32
C GLU A 84 25.17 13.79 -52.42
N THR A 85 26.46 13.77 -52.76
CA THR A 85 27.49 13.13 -51.93
C THR A 85 27.57 13.75 -50.53
N ALA A 86 27.52 15.08 -50.42
CA ALA A 86 27.55 15.77 -49.13
C ALA A 86 26.30 15.48 -48.30
N ARG A 87 25.11 15.52 -48.90
CA ARG A 87 23.85 15.21 -48.21
C ARG A 87 23.78 13.76 -47.74
N ILE A 88 24.30 12.82 -48.52
CA ILE A 88 24.42 11.41 -48.10
C ILE A 88 25.33 11.33 -46.87
N ALA A 89 26.51 11.95 -46.90
CA ALA A 89 27.43 11.94 -45.77
C ALA A 89 26.85 12.56 -44.49
N ASP A 90 26.10 13.65 -44.61
CA ASP A 90 25.41 14.28 -43.48
C ASP A 90 24.33 13.35 -42.88
N VAL A 91 23.56 12.68 -43.73
CA VAL A 91 22.54 11.70 -43.31
C VAL A 91 23.18 10.49 -42.64
N ASP A 92 24.25 9.93 -43.23
CA ASP A 92 24.98 8.79 -42.67
C ASP A 92 25.57 9.14 -41.28
N ALA A 93 26.07 10.37 -41.11
CA ALA A 93 26.60 10.84 -39.83
C ALA A 93 25.49 10.99 -38.77
N GLU A 94 24.32 11.51 -39.15
CA GLU A 94 23.17 11.63 -38.26
C GLU A 94 22.59 10.26 -37.89
N GLU A 95 22.53 9.32 -38.83
CA GLU A 95 22.13 7.94 -38.57
C GLU A 95 23.07 7.27 -37.57
N ALA A 96 24.39 7.42 -37.75
CA ALA A 96 25.39 6.91 -36.81
C ALA A 96 25.25 7.53 -35.40
N ARG A 97 24.97 8.84 -35.32
CA ARG A 97 24.73 9.54 -34.04
C ARG A 97 23.46 9.03 -33.36
N ALA A 98 22.38 8.83 -34.12
CA ALA A 98 21.10 8.34 -33.63
C ALA A 98 21.23 6.90 -33.08
N ILE A 99 21.87 6.00 -33.83
CA ILE A 99 22.12 4.61 -33.41
C ILE A 99 22.96 4.59 -32.12
N SER A 100 24.01 5.41 -32.03
CA SER A 100 24.84 5.47 -30.82
C SER A 100 24.06 5.96 -29.60
N GLU A 101 23.17 6.94 -29.77
CA GLU A 101 22.36 7.47 -28.67
C GLU A 101 21.25 6.49 -28.27
N GLU A 102 20.65 5.79 -29.24
CA GLU A 102 19.68 4.72 -29.00
C GLU A 102 20.30 3.61 -28.15
N GLY A 103 21.49 3.11 -28.52
CA GLY A 103 22.21 2.13 -27.70
C GLY A 103 22.53 2.65 -26.29
N ARG A 104 22.94 3.92 -26.15
CA ARG A 104 23.17 4.54 -24.84
C ARG A 104 21.90 4.67 -23.99
N ILE A 105 20.72 4.78 -24.62
CA ILE A 105 19.44 4.82 -23.93
C ILE A 105 19.03 3.40 -23.53
N GLU A 106 19.20 2.42 -24.41
CA GLU A 106 18.95 1.00 -24.15
C GLU A 106 19.78 0.53 -22.94
N ASP A 107 21.09 0.80 -22.92
CA ASP A 107 21.97 0.50 -21.78
C ASP A 107 21.47 1.10 -20.45
N LYS A 108 20.98 2.36 -20.48
CA LYS A 108 20.45 3.02 -19.28
C LYS A 108 19.13 2.42 -18.83
N VAL A 109 18.27 2.04 -19.76
CA VAL A 109 16.98 1.39 -19.47
C VAL A 109 17.22 0.02 -18.87
N ASP A 110 18.13 -0.76 -19.46
CA ASP A 110 18.49 -2.08 -18.96
C ASP A 110 19.11 -2.01 -17.56
N GLN A 111 19.98 -1.02 -17.30
CA GLN A 111 20.51 -0.80 -15.96
C GLN A 111 19.41 -0.43 -14.96
N GLU A 112 18.50 0.47 -15.30
CA GLU A 112 17.37 0.84 -14.43
C GLU A 112 16.45 -0.36 -14.15
N VAL A 113 16.20 -1.21 -15.16
CA VAL A 113 15.43 -2.44 -14.99
C VAL A 113 16.17 -3.41 -14.07
N ALA A 114 17.49 -3.56 -14.20
CA ALA A 114 18.30 -4.39 -13.32
C ALA A 114 18.25 -3.88 -11.87
N ASP A 115 18.51 -2.59 -11.65
CA ASP A 115 18.49 -1.94 -10.33
C ASP A 115 17.11 -2.10 -9.65
N ARG A 116 16.03 -1.90 -10.40
CA ARG A 116 14.66 -2.09 -9.88
C ARG A 116 14.32 -3.54 -9.63
N THR A 117 14.85 -4.47 -10.42
CA THR A 117 14.64 -5.91 -10.21
C THR A 117 15.36 -6.40 -8.96
N GLU A 118 16.54 -5.86 -8.65
CA GLU A 118 17.23 -6.13 -7.38
C GLU A 118 16.48 -5.53 -6.18
N LEU A 119 16.00 -4.28 -6.32
CA LEU A 119 15.22 -3.63 -5.28
C LEU A 119 13.85 -4.29 -5.06
N ILE A 120 13.17 -4.73 -6.11
CA ILE A 120 11.83 -5.35 -6.05
C ILE A 120 11.94 -6.72 -6.71
N LYS A 121 12.39 -7.71 -5.93
CA LYS A 121 12.58 -9.07 -6.42
C LYS A 121 11.41 -9.96 -6.01
N SER A 122 10.94 -10.77 -6.95
CA SER A 122 10.06 -11.88 -6.62
C SER A 122 10.89 -13.09 -6.19
N ALA A 123 10.79 -13.50 -4.92
CA ALA A 123 11.55 -14.64 -4.40
C ALA A 123 10.90 -16.00 -4.71
N GLY A 124 9.71 -16.01 -5.33
CA GLY A 124 8.98 -17.20 -5.71
C GLY A 124 7.47 -17.00 -5.60
N THR A 125 6.74 -18.10 -5.52
CA THR A 125 5.31 -18.13 -5.22
C THR A 125 5.05 -18.85 -3.90
N ASN A 126 4.00 -18.44 -3.19
CA ASN A 126 3.54 -19.15 -2.01
C ASN A 126 2.70 -20.39 -2.40
N VAL A 127 2.17 -21.08 -1.39
CA VAL A 127 1.37 -22.31 -1.59
C VAL A 127 0.07 -22.09 -2.37
N ASP A 128 -0.41 -20.85 -2.43
CA ASP A 128 -1.60 -20.46 -3.21
C ASP A 128 -1.25 -20.03 -4.64
N GLY A 129 0.04 -20.03 -5.01
CA GLY A 129 0.53 -19.59 -6.31
C GLY A 129 0.74 -18.08 -6.44
N ASN A 130 0.52 -17.31 -5.36
CA ASN A 130 0.70 -15.87 -5.35
C ASN A 130 2.17 -15.48 -5.17
N GLN A 131 2.59 -14.38 -5.77
CA GLN A 131 3.98 -13.93 -5.76
C GLN A 131 4.42 -13.47 -4.35
N ILE A 132 5.63 -13.85 -3.96
CA ILE A 132 6.32 -13.33 -2.77
C ILE A 132 7.21 -12.18 -3.22
N VAL A 133 6.93 -10.96 -2.76
CA VAL A 133 7.69 -9.76 -3.12
C VAL A 133 8.61 -9.36 -1.98
N HIS A 134 9.90 -9.19 -2.30
CA HIS A 134 10.95 -8.68 -1.43
C HIS A 134 11.32 -7.26 -1.88
N ILE A 135 11.31 -6.30 -0.95
CA ILE A 135 11.78 -4.92 -1.16
C ILE A 135 13.17 -4.73 -0.53
N GLY A 136 14.23 -4.75 -1.35
CA GLY A 136 15.64 -4.61 -0.95
C GLY A 136 16.28 -5.89 -0.41
N ASP A 137 17.56 -5.80 -0.06
CA ASP A 137 18.36 -6.93 0.47
C ASP A 137 17.95 -7.37 1.87
N ASN A 138 17.75 -6.41 2.78
CA ASN A 138 17.09 -6.61 4.07
C ASN A 138 15.62 -6.23 3.90
N SER A 139 14.82 -7.25 3.64
CA SER A 139 13.61 -7.10 2.87
C SER A 139 12.37 -7.07 3.72
N LEU A 140 11.47 -6.12 3.45
CA LEU A 140 10.06 -6.30 3.79
C LEU A 140 9.48 -7.29 2.79
N VAL A 141 8.92 -8.38 3.31
CA VAL A 141 8.33 -9.46 2.54
C VAL A 141 6.82 -9.34 2.62
N THR A 142 6.19 -9.25 1.45
CA THR A 142 4.74 -9.23 1.31
C THR A 142 4.28 -10.47 0.53
N GLN A 143 3.35 -11.23 1.10
CA GLN A 143 2.72 -12.37 0.43
C GLN A 143 1.22 -12.43 0.76
N GLU A 144 0.39 -12.77 -0.22
CA GLU A 144 -1.04 -12.97 0.00
C GLU A 144 -1.35 -14.46 0.16
N LEU A 145 -1.75 -14.89 1.37
CA LEU A 145 -2.11 -16.27 1.66
C LEU A 145 -3.57 -16.34 2.11
N GLY A 146 -4.40 -17.12 1.41
CA GLY A 146 -5.81 -17.31 1.73
C GLY A 146 -6.64 -16.01 1.77
N GLY A 147 -6.30 -15.02 0.92
CA GLY A 147 -6.95 -13.71 0.90
C GLY A 147 -6.49 -12.75 2.00
N GLN A 148 -5.49 -13.11 2.80
CA GLN A 148 -4.86 -12.26 3.79
C GLN A 148 -3.48 -11.83 3.32
N GLN A 149 -3.20 -10.54 3.42
CA GLN A 149 -1.87 -10.01 3.18
C GLN A 149 -1.01 -10.22 4.43
N LEU A 150 0.01 -11.07 4.30
CA LEU A 150 1.03 -11.28 5.33
C LEU A 150 2.19 -10.33 5.08
N LEU A 151 2.63 -9.64 6.13
CA LEU A 151 3.82 -8.79 6.17
C LEU A 151 4.83 -9.45 7.12
N SER A 152 6.05 -9.65 6.64
CA SER A 152 7.18 -10.10 7.46
C SER A 152 8.45 -9.40 6.99
N ALA A 153 9.56 -9.57 7.71
CA ALA A 153 10.85 -9.06 7.27
C ALA A 153 11.92 -10.15 7.38
N GLN A 154 12.84 -10.17 6.42
CA GLN A 154 13.92 -11.14 6.35
C GLN A 154 15.25 -10.47 5.99
N ASP A 155 16.37 -11.00 6.48
CA ASP A 155 17.70 -10.59 6.03
C ASP A 155 18.09 -11.22 4.68
N GLY A 156 19.26 -10.87 4.16
CA GLY A 156 19.78 -11.43 2.89
C GLY A 156 20.07 -12.95 2.92
N LEU A 157 20.00 -13.58 4.09
CA LEU A 157 20.12 -15.03 4.29
C LEU A 157 18.76 -15.71 4.57
N ALA A 158 17.66 -14.98 4.39
CA ALA A 158 16.28 -15.41 4.66
C ALA A 158 15.96 -15.69 6.14
N ASN A 159 16.76 -15.19 7.09
CA ASN A 159 16.41 -15.25 8.50
C ASN A 159 15.37 -14.17 8.83
N PRO A 160 14.34 -14.49 9.65
CA PRO A 160 13.39 -13.49 10.12
C PRO A 160 14.08 -12.37 10.90
N ILE A 161 13.65 -11.14 10.67
CA ILE A 161 14.07 -9.96 11.44
C ILE A 161 12.84 -9.22 11.96
N ASP A 162 13.01 -8.49 13.06
CA ASP A 162 11.94 -7.73 13.67
C ASP A 162 11.58 -6.49 12.84
N ILE A 163 10.28 -6.21 12.69
CA ILE A 163 9.78 -4.95 12.14
C ILE A 163 9.66 -3.95 13.28
N ARG A 164 10.59 -2.99 13.34
CA ARG A 164 10.54 -1.89 14.32
C ARG A 164 10.10 -0.61 13.65
N VAL A 165 8.92 -0.11 14.01
CA VAL A 165 8.47 1.23 13.58
C VAL A 165 9.17 2.27 14.45
N THR A 166 10.10 3.03 13.87
CA THR A 166 10.90 4.04 14.59
C THR A 166 10.74 5.43 13.97
N GLY A 167 10.98 6.48 14.77
CA GLY A 167 11.12 7.85 14.26
C GLY A 167 9.86 8.47 13.62
N GLY A 168 8.67 7.97 13.94
CA GLY A 168 7.41 8.40 13.32
C GLY A 168 6.34 8.85 14.32
N SER A 169 5.18 9.23 13.78
CA SER A 169 3.92 9.46 14.51
C SER A 169 3.29 8.13 14.97
N ASN A 170 2.05 8.17 15.45
CA ASN A 170 1.30 6.98 15.89
C ASN A 170 1.11 5.94 14.77
N LEU A 171 1.12 4.65 15.12
CA LEU A 171 0.55 3.60 14.28
C LEU A 171 -0.98 3.68 14.38
N ILE A 172 -1.66 3.83 13.24
CA ILE A 172 -3.12 3.92 13.17
C ILE A 172 -3.65 2.67 12.48
N VAL A 173 -4.64 2.01 13.09
CA VAL A 173 -5.32 0.84 12.55
C VAL A 173 -6.83 1.08 12.66
N ASP A 174 -7.49 1.33 11.53
CA ASP A 174 -8.95 1.59 11.51
C ASP A 174 -9.78 0.31 11.70
N GLY A 175 -9.18 -0.85 11.41
CA GLY A 175 -9.78 -2.16 11.60
C GLY A 175 -9.50 -2.77 12.97
N ASN A 176 -9.95 -4.01 13.15
CA ASN A 176 -9.66 -4.78 14.36
C ASN A 176 -8.19 -5.22 14.38
N THR A 177 -7.56 -5.15 15.55
CA THR A 177 -6.20 -5.65 15.78
C THR A 177 -6.25 -6.93 16.62
N THR A 178 -5.60 -7.98 16.14
CA THR A 178 -5.38 -9.23 16.88
C THR A 178 -3.89 -9.40 17.12
N VAL A 179 -3.48 -9.55 18.38
CA VAL A 179 -2.10 -9.88 18.76
C VAL A 179 -2.08 -11.34 19.20
N GLY A 180 -1.35 -12.19 18.46
CA GLY A 180 -1.31 -13.62 18.74
C GLY A 180 -0.42 -14.04 19.91
N GLY A 181 0.43 -13.12 20.38
CA GLY A 181 1.29 -13.28 21.56
C GLY A 181 0.98 -12.24 22.63
N ASP A 182 1.99 -11.91 23.43
CA ASP A 182 1.85 -10.90 24.48
C ASP A 182 1.80 -9.48 23.90
N LEU A 183 0.92 -8.65 24.44
CA LEU A 183 0.91 -7.21 24.21
C LEU A 183 1.58 -6.52 25.41
N ASP A 184 2.80 -6.03 25.21
CA ASP A 184 3.50 -5.20 26.19
C ASP A 184 3.30 -3.71 25.84
N VAL A 185 2.78 -2.93 26.78
CA VAL A 185 2.51 -1.50 26.63
C VAL A 185 3.31 -0.76 27.69
N ALA A 186 4.40 -0.09 27.26
CA ALA A 186 5.29 0.62 28.18
C ALA A 186 4.66 1.91 28.79
N GLY A 187 3.61 2.44 28.15
CA GLY A 187 2.86 3.60 28.63
C GLY A 187 1.42 3.23 29.01
N ASP A 188 0.53 4.22 29.02
CA ASP A 188 -0.88 4.01 29.37
C ASP A 188 -1.66 3.35 28.21
N ALA A 189 -2.52 2.40 28.54
CA ALA A 189 -3.52 1.85 27.63
C ALA A 189 -4.89 2.48 27.91
N GLN A 190 -5.47 3.16 26.92
CA GLN A 190 -6.81 3.73 27.01
C GLN A 190 -7.77 2.93 26.11
N PHE A 191 -8.93 2.58 26.65
CA PHE A 191 -10.02 1.95 25.92
C PHE A 191 -11.27 2.83 26.07
N ASP A 192 -11.87 3.23 24.94
CA ASP A 192 -13.05 4.11 24.95
C ASP A 192 -14.34 3.38 25.32
N GLN A 193 -14.34 2.05 25.26
CA GLN A 193 -15.46 1.16 25.55
C GLN A 193 -15.01 0.08 26.54
N ASP A 194 -15.84 -0.97 26.68
CA ASP A 194 -15.60 -2.06 27.61
C ASP A 194 -14.32 -2.86 27.31
N VAL A 195 -13.64 -3.30 28.37
CA VAL A 195 -12.53 -4.25 28.31
C VAL A 195 -13.02 -5.61 28.82
N ASN A 196 -13.05 -6.59 27.93
CA ASN A 196 -13.42 -7.98 28.28
C ASN A 196 -12.16 -8.81 28.48
N ILE A 197 -12.08 -9.50 29.61
CA ILE A 197 -10.97 -10.40 29.96
C ILE A 197 -11.58 -11.76 30.23
N ASP A 198 -11.44 -12.68 29.27
CA ASP A 198 -11.95 -14.04 29.40
C ASP A 198 -11.15 -14.86 30.42
N GLY A 199 -9.88 -14.51 30.58
CA GLY A 199 -8.96 -15.12 31.53
C GLY A 199 -8.95 -14.45 32.91
N ARG A 200 -7.86 -14.65 33.63
CA ARG A 200 -7.61 -13.97 34.90
C ARG A 200 -6.98 -12.60 34.62
N LEU A 201 -7.54 -11.57 35.25
CA LEU A 201 -6.90 -10.26 35.37
C LEU A 201 -5.98 -10.28 36.61
N ASP A 202 -4.67 -10.18 36.39
CA ASP A 202 -3.70 -9.94 37.45
C ASP A 202 -3.32 -8.45 37.44
N VAL A 203 -3.48 -7.78 38.58
CA VAL A 203 -3.04 -6.39 38.77
C VAL A 203 -2.00 -6.39 39.87
N ALA A 204 -0.81 -5.87 39.57
CA ALA A 204 0.32 -5.90 40.50
C ALA A 204 0.12 -4.94 41.68
N ASP A 205 -0.47 -3.77 41.41
CA ASP A 205 -0.78 -2.75 42.40
C ASP A 205 -2.31 -2.68 42.61
N ASP A 206 -2.86 -1.47 42.74
CA ASP A 206 -4.26 -1.26 43.06
C ASP A 206 -5.18 -1.25 41.84
N VAL A 207 -6.40 -1.74 42.04
CA VAL A 207 -7.50 -1.58 41.09
C VAL A 207 -8.32 -0.35 41.49
N TYR A 208 -8.30 0.67 40.64
CA TYR A 208 -9.18 1.83 40.78
C TYR A 208 -10.36 1.73 39.82
N VAL A 209 -11.57 1.56 40.36
CA VAL A 209 -12.81 1.55 39.57
C VAL A 209 -13.50 2.90 39.73
N ALA A 210 -13.44 3.73 38.69
CA ALA A 210 -14.24 4.95 38.63
C ALA A 210 -15.71 4.63 38.35
N GLY A 211 -16.63 5.36 38.99
CA GLY A 211 -18.07 5.16 38.83
C GLY A 211 -18.69 4.22 39.87
N ASN A 212 -19.83 3.61 39.55
CA ASN A 212 -20.58 2.76 40.47
C ASN A 212 -20.56 1.29 40.02
N PRO A 213 -19.67 0.43 40.58
CA PRO A 213 -19.58 -0.97 40.18
C PRO A 213 -20.76 -1.78 40.73
N ILE A 214 -21.87 -1.79 39.99
CA ILE A 214 -23.17 -2.37 40.41
C ILE A 214 -23.00 -3.80 40.97
N GLY A 215 -22.21 -4.65 40.30
CA GLY A 215 -21.99 -6.03 40.71
C GLY A 215 -21.27 -6.16 42.07
N LEU A 216 -20.15 -5.45 42.24
CA LEU A 216 -19.39 -5.46 43.50
C LEU A 216 -20.18 -4.79 44.63
N GLN A 217 -20.86 -3.68 44.33
CA GLN A 217 -21.67 -2.96 45.31
C GLN A 217 -22.83 -3.82 45.82
N SER A 218 -23.46 -4.61 44.95
CA SER A 218 -24.51 -5.57 45.33
C SER A 218 -23.99 -6.65 46.28
N GLN A 219 -22.80 -7.21 45.98
CA GLN A 219 -22.16 -8.19 46.86
C GLN A 219 -21.80 -7.59 48.22
N LEU A 220 -21.21 -6.39 48.26
CA LEU A 220 -20.89 -5.68 49.49
C LEU A 220 -22.14 -5.37 50.32
N ASN A 221 -23.21 -4.91 49.69
CA ASN A 221 -24.49 -4.64 50.36
C ASN A 221 -25.09 -5.93 50.96
N SER A 222 -25.00 -7.05 50.24
CA SER A 222 -25.46 -8.34 50.72
C SER A 222 -24.65 -8.83 51.91
N GLN A 223 -23.32 -8.69 51.86
CA GLN A 223 -22.45 -9.00 52.98
C GLN A 223 -22.73 -8.10 54.19
N ALA A 224 -22.94 -6.80 53.98
CA ALA A 224 -23.29 -5.86 55.03
C ALA A 224 -24.63 -6.23 55.71
N ALA A 225 -25.62 -6.66 54.94
CA ALA A 225 -26.90 -7.13 55.48
C ALA A 225 -26.74 -8.41 56.33
N THR A 226 -25.97 -9.39 55.86
CA THR A 226 -25.66 -10.61 56.63
C THR A 226 -24.90 -10.28 57.92
N LEU A 227 -23.92 -9.38 57.87
CA LEU A 227 -23.19 -8.91 59.05
C LEU A 227 -24.12 -8.22 60.06
N ALA A 228 -25.08 -7.42 59.59
CA ALA A 228 -26.08 -6.80 60.46
C ALA A 228 -26.98 -7.84 61.14
N GLN A 229 -27.39 -8.89 60.42
CA GLN A 229 -28.15 -10.01 60.99
C GLN A 229 -27.34 -10.78 62.04
N HIS A 230 -26.07 -11.11 61.75
CA HIS A 230 -25.17 -11.74 62.72
C HIS A 230 -25.05 -10.89 64.00
N GLY A 231 -24.92 -9.57 63.86
CA GLY A 231 -24.88 -8.66 65.00
C GLY A 231 -26.16 -8.71 65.85
N ASN A 232 -27.33 -8.85 65.23
CA ASN A 232 -28.60 -9.01 65.96
C ASN A 232 -28.66 -10.35 66.70
N THR A 233 -28.25 -11.44 66.03
CA THR A 233 -28.22 -12.78 66.63
C THR A 233 -27.24 -12.85 67.80
N LEU A 234 -26.03 -12.29 67.67
CA LEU A 234 -25.05 -12.22 68.74
C LEU A 234 -25.57 -11.43 69.94
N ARG A 235 -26.26 -10.30 69.71
CA ARG A 235 -26.93 -9.55 70.79
C ARG A 235 -28.00 -10.37 71.50
N SER A 236 -28.76 -11.19 70.76
CA SER A 236 -29.75 -12.10 71.36
C SER A 236 -29.07 -13.23 72.16
N HIS A 237 -28.02 -13.84 71.61
CA HIS A 237 -27.25 -14.86 72.31
C HIS A 237 -26.62 -14.31 73.59
N GLY A 238 -26.08 -13.08 73.56
CA GLY A 238 -25.57 -12.42 74.77
C GLY A 238 -26.63 -12.36 75.87
N LYS A 239 -27.85 -11.88 75.55
CA LYS A 239 -28.96 -11.86 76.50
C LYS A 239 -29.35 -13.25 77.01
N GLN A 240 -29.36 -14.25 76.13
CA GLN A 240 -29.66 -15.63 76.51
C GLN A 240 -28.57 -16.24 77.39
N ILE A 241 -27.30 -15.93 77.13
CA ILE A 241 -26.17 -16.35 77.97
C ILE A 241 -26.29 -15.68 79.33
N ASP A 242 -26.54 -14.37 79.38
CA ASP A 242 -26.74 -13.66 80.64
C ASP A 242 -27.88 -14.32 81.43
N GLN A 243 -29.04 -14.54 80.81
CA GLN A 243 -30.16 -15.26 81.44
C GLN A 243 -29.79 -16.67 81.91
N ASN A 244 -28.99 -17.41 81.15
CA ASN A 244 -28.52 -18.74 81.54
C ASN A 244 -27.55 -18.66 82.73
N THR A 245 -26.62 -17.70 82.73
CA THR A 245 -25.68 -17.45 83.83
C THR A 245 -26.45 -17.14 85.12
N ARG A 246 -27.46 -16.26 85.03
CA ARG A 246 -28.37 -15.95 86.14
C ARG A 246 -29.18 -17.17 86.59
N GLY A 247 -29.72 -17.93 85.64
CA GLY A 247 -30.40 -19.20 85.88
C GLY A 247 -29.54 -20.23 86.62
N ILE A 248 -28.26 -20.35 86.24
CA ILE A 248 -27.29 -21.22 86.89
C ILE A 248 -27.00 -20.73 88.31
N ALA A 249 -26.77 -19.43 88.52
CA ALA A 249 -26.54 -18.85 89.85
C ALA A 249 -27.72 -19.12 90.80
N MET A 250 -28.96 -18.89 90.34
CA MET A 250 -30.16 -19.20 91.12
C MET A 250 -30.32 -20.69 91.40
N THR A 251 -30.08 -21.55 90.40
CA THR A 251 -30.18 -23.02 90.56
C THR A 251 -29.10 -23.57 91.49
N ALA A 252 -27.90 -22.99 91.48
CA ALA A 252 -26.83 -23.34 92.41
C ALA A 252 -27.17 -22.92 93.84
N ALA A 253 -27.86 -21.79 94.03
CA ALA A 253 -28.37 -21.37 95.33
C ALA A 253 -29.53 -22.24 95.81
N LEU A 254 -30.35 -22.80 94.91
CA LEU A 254 -31.51 -23.64 95.23
C LEU A 254 -31.13 -24.98 95.91
N THR A 255 -30.97 -24.94 97.21
CA THR A 255 -30.82 -26.13 98.07
C THR A 255 -32.18 -26.66 98.51
N HIS A 256 -32.21 -27.83 99.14
CA HIS A 256 -33.39 -28.28 99.88
C HIS A 256 -32.92 -28.69 101.28
N THR A 257 -33.73 -28.40 102.28
CA THR A 257 -33.45 -28.79 103.66
C THR A 257 -34.24 -30.04 104.03
N THR A 258 -33.62 -30.94 104.79
CA THR A 258 -34.28 -32.18 105.23
C THR A 258 -34.85 -31.97 106.62
N VAL A 259 -36.12 -32.35 106.81
CA VAL A 259 -36.77 -32.19 108.11
C VAL A 259 -36.25 -33.29 109.05
N LEU A 260 -35.62 -32.95 110.17
CA LEU A 260 -35.14 -33.96 111.14
C LEU A 260 -36.32 -34.65 111.86
N PRO A 261 -36.16 -35.90 112.34
CA PRO A 261 -37.19 -36.61 113.11
C PRO A 261 -37.72 -35.78 114.30
N GLY A 262 -39.03 -35.62 114.41
CA GLY A 262 -39.69 -34.82 115.46
C GLY A 262 -40.07 -33.39 115.06
N MET A 263 -39.55 -32.85 113.96
CA MET A 263 -39.95 -31.55 113.42
C MET A 263 -40.90 -31.70 112.23
N LYS A 264 -41.80 -30.73 112.02
CA LYS A 264 -42.80 -30.76 110.92
C LYS A 264 -42.45 -29.84 109.75
N ASN A 265 -41.65 -28.80 109.98
CA ASN A 265 -41.29 -27.76 109.01
C ASN A 265 -39.78 -27.50 109.09
N ALA A 266 -39.16 -27.18 107.97
CA ALA A 266 -37.79 -26.70 107.88
C ALA A 266 -37.71 -25.54 106.88
N LEU A 267 -36.87 -24.55 107.19
CA LEU A 267 -36.58 -23.40 106.35
C LEU A 267 -35.06 -23.27 106.19
N ASP A 268 -34.61 -23.03 104.96
CA ASP A 268 -33.20 -22.84 104.59
C ASP A 268 -33.08 -21.62 103.68
N VAL A 269 -31.96 -20.90 103.84
CA VAL A 269 -31.65 -19.68 103.09
C VAL A 269 -30.22 -19.79 102.60
N SER A 270 -30.04 -19.70 101.29
CA SER A 270 -28.79 -20.00 100.62
C SER A 270 -28.48 -18.96 99.55
N ALA A 271 -27.19 -18.78 99.28
CA ALA A 271 -26.68 -17.87 98.27
C ALA A 271 -25.58 -18.57 97.45
N ALA A 272 -25.49 -18.25 96.15
CA ALA A 272 -24.46 -18.75 95.26
C ALA A 272 -23.99 -17.65 94.29
N TYR A 273 -22.76 -17.76 93.81
CA TYR A 273 -22.16 -16.84 92.84
C TYR A 273 -21.62 -17.63 91.65
N PHE A 274 -21.98 -17.22 90.43
CA PHE A 274 -21.49 -17.84 89.20
C PHE A 274 -21.29 -16.79 88.11
N ASP A 275 -20.05 -16.72 87.59
CA ASP A 275 -19.63 -15.88 86.46
C ASP A 275 -20.14 -14.42 86.50
N GLY A 276 -20.05 -13.77 87.66
CA GLY A 276 -20.47 -12.37 87.82
C GLY A 276 -21.85 -12.16 88.42
N GLU A 277 -22.69 -13.19 88.51
CA GLU A 277 -24.05 -13.10 89.06
C GLU A 277 -24.19 -13.75 90.44
N GLU A 278 -24.98 -13.14 91.32
CA GLU A 278 -25.41 -13.69 92.61
C GLU A 278 -26.85 -14.22 92.56
N GLY A 279 -27.06 -15.47 92.99
CA GLY A 279 -28.37 -16.09 93.19
C GLY A 279 -28.67 -16.26 94.68
N LEU A 280 -29.89 -15.92 95.09
CA LEU A 280 -30.41 -16.09 96.44
C LEU A 280 -31.57 -17.09 96.40
N ALA A 281 -31.68 -17.98 97.37
CA ALA A 281 -32.79 -18.91 97.44
C ALA A 281 -33.34 -19.11 98.86
N PHE A 282 -34.64 -19.36 98.90
CA PHE A 282 -35.39 -19.74 100.10
C PHE A 282 -36.03 -21.10 99.87
N SER A 283 -35.73 -22.02 100.78
CA SER A 283 -36.17 -23.41 100.67
C SER A 283 -36.98 -23.80 101.89
N TYR A 284 -38.22 -24.21 101.67
CA TYR A 284 -39.15 -24.68 102.68
C TYR A 284 -39.48 -26.15 102.46
N SER A 285 -39.36 -26.95 103.51
CA SER A 285 -39.67 -28.37 103.47
C SER A 285 -40.64 -28.75 104.57
N ARG A 286 -41.63 -29.57 104.23
CA ARG A 286 -42.67 -30.03 105.15
C ARG A 286 -42.80 -31.55 105.09
N ARG A 287 -42.77 -32.18 106.25
CA ARG A 287 -43.03 -33.62 106.39
C ARG A 287 -44.53 -33.87 106.45
N ILE A 288 -45.05 -34.67 105.50
CA ILE A 288 -46.47 -35.01 105.42
C ILE A 288 -46.75 -36.32 106.17
N SER A 289 -45.85 -37.30 106.04
CA SER A 289 -45.86 -38.58 106.76
C SER A 289 -44.42 -39.00 107.10
N GLU A 290 -44.19 -40.04 107.91
CA GLU A 290 -42.83 -40.50 108.27
C GLU A 290 -41.94 -40.74 107.05
N ASN A 291 -42.55 -41.18 105.94
CA ASN A 291 -41.87 -41.57 104.71
C ASN A 291 -42.02 -40.58 103.55
N VAL A 292 -42.74 -39.45 103.71
CA VAL A 292 -43.03 -38.50 102.62
C VAL A 292 -42.72 -37.06 103.02
N GLN A 293 -41.91 -36.38 102.21
CA GLN A 293 -41.50 -34.99 102.40
C GLN A 293 -41.80 -34.16 101.14
N LEU A 294 -42.44 -33.01 101.33
CA LEU A 294 -42.63 -32.00 100.29
C LEU A 294 -41.55 -30.94 100.44
N ASN A 295 -40.84 -30.64 99.36
CA ASN A 295 -39.82 -29.61 99.26
C ASN A 295 -40.27 -28.56 98.26
N THR A 296 -40.30 -27.31 98.69
CA THR A 296 -40.59 -26.14 97.86
C THR A 296 -39.46 -25.15 98.00
N ALA A 297 -38.85 -24.71 96.92
CA ALA A 297 -37.75 -23.76 96.94
C ALA A 297 -37.98 -22.68 95.88
N ALA A 298 -37.68 -21.44 96.22
CA ALA A 298 -37.77 -20.30 95.32
C ALA A 298 -36.43 -19.57 95.32
N GLY A 299 -35.88 -19.31 94.14
CA GLY A 299 -34.65 -18.58 93.92
C GLY A 299 -34.90 -17.28 93.16
N SER A 300 -34.11 -16.26 93.42
CA SER A 300 -34.11 -14.98 92.70
C SER A 300 -32.69 -14.43 92.56
N THR A 301 -32.47 -13.59 91.56
CA THR A 301 -31.24 -12.83 91.38
C THR A 301 -31.11 -11.72 92.43
N ALA A 302 -29.91 -11.17 92.63
CA ALA A 302 -29.67 -10.12 93.63
C ALA A 302 -30.42 -8.80 93.34
N ASP A 303 -30.75 -8.54 92.08
CA ASP A 303 -31.58 -7.41 91.64
C ASP A 303 -33.09 -7.70 91.68
N PHE A 304 -33.48 -8.95 91.99
CA PHE A 304 -34.86 -9.45 92.01
C PHE A 304 -35.61 -9.35 90.67
N GLU A 305 -34.92 -9.25 89.54
CA GLU A 305 -35.56 -9.18 88.21
C GLU A 305 -35.93 -10.57 87.67
N GLU A 306 -35.15 -11.61 87.99
CA GLU A 306 -35.40 -12.97 87.55
C GLU A 306 -35.66 -13.91 88.75
N GLY A 307 -36.46 -14.95 88.52
CA GLY A 307 -36.88 -15.88 89.57
C GLY A 307 -37.18 -17.27 89.06
N VAL A 308 -36.94 -18.26 89.91
CA VAL A 308 -37.15 -19.69 89.63
C VAL A 308 -37.82 -20.35 90.82
N VAL A 309 -38.72 -21.29 90.56
CA VAL A 309 -39.41 -22.05 91.61
C VAL A 309 -39.26 -23.54 91.34
N ARG A 310 -38.87 -24.29 92.37
CA ARG A 310 -38.72 -25.74 92.36
C ARG A 310 -39.66 -26.37 93.39
N VAL A 311 -40.44 -27.35 92.95
CA VAL A 311 -41.28 -28.17 93.83
C VAL A 311 -40.90 -29.63 93.63
N GLY A 312 -40.69 -30.36 94.72
CA GLY A 312 -40.32 -31.79 94.67
C GLY A 312 -40.90 -32.55 95.85
N VAL A 313 -41.17 -33.84 95.65
CA VAL A 313 -41.62 -34.75 96.70
C VAL A 313 -40.58 -35.85 96.86
N GLY A 314 -40.07 -36.02 98.07
CA GLY A 314 -39.18 -37.13 98.43
C GLY A 314 -39.97 -38.22 99.16
N VAL A 315 -39.82 -39.47 98.71
CA VAL A 315 -40.38 -40.66 99.36
C VAL A 315 -39.24 -41.55 99.81
N GLN A 316 -39.28 -42.02 101.04
CA GLN A 316 -38.27 -42.91 101.64
C GLN A 316 -38.97 -44.21 102.06
N TRP A 317 -38.42 -45.36 101.67
CA TRP A 317 -38.93 -46.69 102.00
C TRP A 317 -37.84 -47.58 102.58
#